data_AF-A0A9E4RKV3-F1
#
_entry.id   AF-A0A9E4RKV3-F1
#
_cell.length_a   1.000
_cell.length_b   1.000
_cell.length_c   1.000
_cell.angle_alpha   90.00
_cell.angle_beta   90.00
_cell.angle_gamma   90.00
#
_symmetry.space_group_name_H-M   'P 1'
#
loop_
_entity.id
_entity.type
_entity.pdbx_description
1 polymer ?
#
loop_
_entity_poly.entity_id
_entity_poly.type
_entity_poly.pdbx_seq_one_letter_code
_entity_poly.pdbx_strand_id
1 'polypeptide(L)' 'FQYSITGSAEADPSQGKISNVSPIGKSLLGKRVGEVTEVSVPSGKIKLEILKIQ' A
#
# COMPACT_ATOMS: atom_id res chain seq x y z
N PHE A 1 -0.71 -5.29 -10.64
CA PHE A 1 -1.52 -4.15 -10.15
C PHE A 1 -0.58 -3.07 -9.65
N GLN A 2 -0.79 -1.82 -10.02
CA GLN A 2 0.00 -0.68 -9.55
C GLN A 2 -0.84 0.11 -8.56
N TYR A 3 -0.23 0.51 -7.44
CA TYR A 3 -0.89 1.28 -6.39
C TYR A 3 -0.08 2.52 -6.06
N SER A 4 -0.78 3.62 -5.78
CA SER A 4 -0.18 4.89 -5.35
C SER A 4 -0.66 5.23 -3.95
N ILE A 5 0.27 5.53 -3.04
CA ILE A 5 -0.09 5.98 -1.70
C ILE A 5 -0.38 7.49 -1.76
N THR A 6 -1.55 7.88 -1.28
CA THR A 6 -2.03 9.28 -1.30
C THR A 6 -2.64 9.65 0.04
N GLY A 7 -2.99 10.93 0.24
CA GLY A 7 -3.67 11.37 1.45
C GLY A 7 -5.08 10.77 1.58
N SER A 8 -5.61 10.66 2.80
CA SER A 8 -6.94 10.09 3.04
C SER A 8 -8.06 10.73 2.23
N ALA A 9 -7.98 12.04 1.97
CA ALA A 9 -9.00 12.76 1.21
C ALA A 9 -8.96 12.44 -0.30
N GLU A 10 -7.84 11.94 -0.81
CA GLU A 10 -7.59 11.71 -2.24
C GLU A 10 -7.59 10.21 -2.60
N ALA A 11 -7.78 9.36 -1.58
CA ALA A 11 -7.72 7.92 -1.72
C ALA A 11 -8.95 7.37 -2.46
N ASP A 12 -8.67 6.52 -3.43
CA ASP A 12 -9.67 5.83 -4.24
C ASP A 12 -9.12 4.44 -4.61
N PRO A 13 -9.48 3.39 -3.85
CA PRO A 13 -9.02 2.03 -4.11
C PRO A 13 -9.40 1.52 -5.51
N SER A 14 -10.49 2.01 -6.09
CA SER A 14 -10.92 1.61 -7.44
C SER A 14 -9.95 2.11 -8.51
N GLN A 15 -9.28 3.23 -8.24
CA GLN A 15 -8.24 3.83 -9.08
C GLN A 15 -6.82 3.43 -8.64
N GLY A 16 -6.68 2.46 -7.73
CA GLY A 16 -5.38 2.06 -7.17
C GLY A 16 -4.75 3.10 -6.24
N LYS A 17 -5.50 4.11 -5.79
CA LYS A 17 -5.05 5.11 -4.83
C LYS A 17 -5.33 4.64 -3.41
N ILE A 18 -4.30 4.26 -2.68
CA ILE A 18 -4.38 3.76 -1.31
C ILE A 18 -4.13 4.90 -0.34
N SER A 19 -5.00 5.07 0.66
CA SER A 19 -4.77 6.06 1.71
C SER A 19 -3.55 5.72 2.56
N ASN A 20 -2.73 6.73 2.86
CA ASN A 20 -1.62 6.68 3.80
C ASN A 20 -2.01 6.24 5.22
N VAL A 21 -3.28 6.39 5.63
CA VAL A 21 -3.74 5.93 6.96
C VAL A 21 -4.31 4.52 6.97
N SER A 22 -4.48 3.89 5.80
CA SER A 22 -4.96 2.51 5.71
C SER A 22 -3.92 1.49 6.20
N PRO A 23 -4.31 0.26 6.59
CA PRO A 23 -3.35 -0.78 6.98
C PRO A 23 -2.30 -1.05 5.90
N ILE A 24 -2.72 -1.08 4.63
CA ILE A 24 -1.83 -1.27 3.49
C ILE A 24 -0.90 -0.06 3.33
N GLY A 25 -1.43 1.16 3.31
CA GLY A 25 -0.63 2.38 3.18
C GLY A 25 0.41 2.50 4.30
N LYS A 26 0.02 2.28 5.55
CA LYS A 26 0.93 2.29 6.71
C LYS A 26 2.02 1.24 6.61
N SER A 27 1.71 0.04 6.11
CA SER A 27 2.68 -1.05 5.98
C SER A 27 3.77 -0.79 4.94
N LEU A 28 3.49 0.12 4.00
CA LEU A 28 4.36 0.49 2.88
C LEU A 28 5.07 1.83 3.12
N LEU A 29 4.56 2.69 4.00
CA LEU A 29 5.19 3.95 4.35
C LEU A 29 6.59 3.72 4.95
N GLY A 30 7.59 4.43 4.42
CA GLY A 30 8.99 4.35 4.87
C GLY A 30 9.76 3.12 4.36
N LYS A 31 9.11 2.22 3.63
CA LYS A 31 9.75 1.08 2.98
C LYS A 31 10.45 1.49 1.68
N ARG A 32 11.43 0.69 1.26
CA ARG A 32 12.24 0.93 0.06
C ARG A 32 11.88 -0.03 -1.07
N VAL A 33 12.27 0.34 -2.29
CA VAL A 33 12.17 -0.55 -3.46
C VAL A 33 12.92 -1.86 -3.20
N GLY A 34 12.27 -2.99 -3.48
CA GLY A 34 12.75 -4.34 -3.19
C GLY A 34 12.39 -4.89 -1.81
N GLU A 35 11.81 -4.08 -0.93
CA GLU A 35 11.30 -4.59 0.35
C GLU A 35 9.91 -5.21 0.20
N VAL A 36 9.68 -6.27 0.98
CA VAL A 36 8.40 -6.98 1.07
C VAL A 36 7.76 -6.68 2.43
N THR A 37 6.48 -6.34 2.44
CA THR A 37 5.68 -6.13 3.64
C THR A 37 4.52 -7.11 3.69
N GLU A 38 4.17 -7.57 4.89
CA GLU A 38 3.04 -8.49 5.10
C GLU A 38 1.92 -7.71 5.79
N VAL A 39 0.76 -7.61 5.14
CA VAL A 39 -0.41 -6.88 5.65
C VAL A 39 -1.46 -7.89 6.06
N SER A 40 -1.95 -7.75 7.29
CA SER A 40 -3.12 -8.52 7.75
C SER A 40 -4.40 -7.84 7.29
N VAL A 41 -5.18 -8.53 6.47
CA VAL A 41 -6.51 -8.13 6.03
C VAL A 41 -7.55 -9.14 6.56
N PRO A 42 -8.85 -8.81 6.60
CA PRO A 42 -9.86 -9.75 7.10
C PRO A 42 -9.87 -11.10 6.39
N SER A 43 -9.49 -11.13 5.10
CA SER A 43 -9.41 -12.35 4.29
C SER A 43 -8.10 -13.14 4.45
N GLY A 44 -7.22 -12.76 5.38
CA GLY A 44 -5.94 -13.40 5.63
C GLY A 44 -4.74 -12.44 5.51
N LYS A 45 -3.55 -12.98 5.36
CA LYS A 45 -2.34 -12.17 5.20
C LYS A 45 -1.96 -12.04 3.73
N ILE A 46 -1.69 -10.82 3.29
CA ILE A 46 -1.19 -10.53 1.94
C ILE A 46 0.26 -10.06 2.02
N LYS A 47 1.10 -10.54 1.10
CA LYS A 47 2.47 -10.03 0.94
C LYS A 47 2.50 -9.06 -0.23
N LEU A 48 3.11 -7.91 -0.02
CA LEU A 48 3.26 -6.84 -1.01
C LEU A 48 4.73 -6.52 -1.16
N GLU A 49 5.22 -6.51 -2.39
CA GLU A 49 6.58 -6.12 -2.74
C GLU A 49 6.57 -4.75 -3.41
N ILE A 50 7.51 -3.90 -3.01
CA ILE A 50 7.66 -2.56 -3.58
C ILE A 50 8.54 -2.64 -4.81
N LEU A 51 7.92 -2.71 -5.98
CA LEU A 51 8.64 -2.81 -7.26
C LEU A 51 9.26 -1.47 -7.69
N LYS A 52 8.64 -0.34 -7.33
CA LYS A 52 9.05 1.00 -7.77
C LYS A 52 8.44 2.09 -6.89
N ILE A 53 9.19 3.17 -6.65
CA ILE A 53 8.72 4.44 -6.08
C ILE A 53 8.99 5.51 -7.14
N GLN A 54 8.01 6.38 -7.41
CA GLN A 54 8.10 7.47 -8.39
C GLN A 54 7.67 8.79 -7.76
#